data_AF-A0A4Y3KBW2-F1
#
_entry.id   AF-A0A4Y3KBW2-F1
#
_cell.length_a   1.000
_cell.length_b   1.000
_cell.length_c   1.000
_cell.angle_alpha   90.00
_cell.angle_beta   90.00
_cell.angle_gamma   90.00
#
_symmetry.space_group_name_H-M   'P 1'
#
loop_
_entity.id
_entity.type
_entity.pdbx_description
1 polymer ?
#
loop_
_entity_poly.entity_id
_entity_poly.type
_entity_poly.pdbx_seq_one_letter_code
_entity_poly.pdbx_strand_id
1 'polypeptide(L)'
;MSEYRSAARIEVLSRGRTLEHLANRPLRKLPSGTSGVVYQGKVYPLHVGDRIDADEPGIRKTECSRFIRTDEPVVYAPALTGGERPLVERWSVETNKHGHYVVFDATEPVAERLVAAFVDSGLGVIRWDSSHRPAADGYHYDWFIRLAFTGSRTECLPRVEAVLAGEVSTPTQADAEPIAERLTALEHRLSQVRHLVDDLAEQRDAAVALTQQTESELAAALTTIARLRREKKQAAQRAQRAETDAARAAANAAENNSLPSAERAELERRVLEAKHRADAIEKIADEYFDELADLQPKLAMSQDKVRLLQDQIDDLNALRDEQIAQLARRSDVPPRGPGIWQRLWPRLVLHQRALEFLEDPRRCPEAEKLCEVLTDLNRRAKSGRRFQSTEHVWEVREHIRIEKSGSNAGRVYYRILPDERLWILIDRKDPKSQTQLGQWFDNLDLPDDDY
;
A
#
# COMPACT_ATOMS: atom_id res chain seq x y z
N MET A 1 -30.50 -46.71 34.25
CA MET A 1 -31.13 -45.75 33.31
C MET A 1 -31.09 -44.39 33.97
N SER A 2 -30.65 -43.33 33.28
CA SER A 2 -30.62 -41.98 33.86
C SER A 2 -32.04 -41.52 34.18
N GLU A 3 -32.31 -41.15 35.44
CA GLU A 3 -33.63 -40.67 35.89
C GLU A 3 -33.95 -39.23 35.43
N TYR A 4 -32.99 -38.56 34.80
CA TYR A 4 -33.06 -37.15 34.43
C TYR A 4 -33.00 -36.95 32.92
N ARG A 5 -33.78 -35.98 32.45
CA ARG A 5 -33.84 -35.56 31.05
C ARG A 5 -32.58 -34.80 30.69
N SER A 6 -32.00 -35.15 29.55
CA SER A 6 -30.86 -34.46 28.95
C SER A 6 -31.22 -34.01 27.55
N ALA A 7 -30.77 -32.82 27.15
CA ALA A 7 -30.89 -32.43 25.75
C ALA A 7 -29.80 -33.15 24.94
N ALA A 8 -30.22 -33.73 23.81
CA ALA A 8 -29.36 -34.55 22.96
C ALA A 8 -28.24 -33.71 22.34
N ARG A 9 -28.59 -32.52 21.83
CA ARG A 9 -27.68 -31.54 21.27
C ARG A 9 -28.20 -30.15 21.60
N ILE A 10 -27.34 -29.30 22.14
CA ILE A 10 -27.63 -27.91 22.46
C ILE A 10 -26.71 -27.03 21.66
N GLU A 11 -27.28 -26.01 21.03
CA GLU A 11 -26.55 -24.98 20.32
C GLU A 11 -26.27 -23.80 21.25
N VAL A 12 -25.00 -23.50 21.48
CA VAL A 12 -24.59 -22.32 22.26
C VAL A 12 -24.42 -21.17 21.29
N LEU A 13 -25.25 -20.15 21.43
CA LEU A 13 -25.18 -18.92 20.67
C LEU A 13 -24.44 -17.84 21.47
N SER A 14 -23.74 -16.95 20.79
CA SER A 14 -23.39 -15.63 21.32
C SER A 14 -23.56 -14.64 20.20
N ARG A 15 -24.28 -13.55 20.48
CA ARG A 15 -24.62 -12.49 19.51
C ARG A 15 -25.20 -13.06 18.22
N GLY A 16 -26.09 -14.05 18.36
CA GLY A 16 -26.78 -14.72 17.25
C GLY A 16 -25.95 -15.72 16.45
N ARG A 17 -24.69 -15.98 16.79
CA ARG A 17 -23.84 -16.98 16.11
C ARG A 17 -23.57 -18.20 16.98
N THR A 18 -23.52 -19.37 16.35
CA THR A 18 -23.16 -20.62 17.00
C THR A 18 -21.70 -20.62 17.42
N LEU A 19 -21.46 -20.62 18.73
CA LEU A 19 -20.13 -20.79 19.32
C LEU A 19 -19.72 -22.26 19.32
N GLU A 20 -20.59 -23.14 19.81
CA GLU A 20 -20.31 -24.56 19.92
C GLU A 20 -21.59 -25.38 20.10
N HIS A 21 -21.45 -26.71 19.99
CA HIS A 21 -22.52 -27.65 20.29
C HIS A 21 -22.18 -28.48 21.53
N LEU A 22 -23.10 -28.50 22.49
CA LEU A 22 -23.00 -29.35 23.66
C LEU A 22 -23.87 -30.59 23.46
N ALA A 23 -23.41 -31.75 23.88
CA ALA A 23 -24.21 -32.99 23.84
C ALA A 23 -24.49 -33.51 25.25
N ASN A 24 -25.62 -34.21 25.40
CA ASN A 24 -25.99 -34.97 26.60
C ASN A 24 -25.90 -34.14 27.91
N ARG A 25 -26.35 -32.88 27.88
CA ARG A 25 -26.34 -32.03 29.07
C ARG A 25 -27.63 -32.23 29.87
N PRO A 26 -27.54 -32.53 31.18
CA PRO A 26 -28.72 -32.60 32.04
C PRO A 26 -29.43 -31.25 32.12
N LEU A 27 -30.76 -31.28 32.03
CA LEU A 27 -31.58 -30.08 32.15
C LEU A 27 -31.86 -29.77 33.62
N ARG A 28 -31.83 -28.48 33.97
CA ARG A 28 -32.15 -27.95 35.31
C ARG A 28 -33.34 -27.02 35.24
N LYS A 29 -34.12 -26.96 36.31
CA LYS A 29 -35.22 -26.00 36.45
C LYS A 29 -34.68 -24.69 37.04
N LEU A 30 -34.88 -23.59 36.33
CA LEU A 30 -34.55 -22.24 36.82
C LEU A 30 -35.59 -21.77 37.84
N PRO A 31 -35.26 -20.76 38.68
CA PRO A 31 -36.22 -20.11 39.58
C PRO A 31 -37.44 -19.53 38.86
N SER A 32 -37.29 -19.09 37.60
CA SER A 32 -38.37 -18.63 36.73
C SER A 32 -39.37 -19.73 36.33
N GLY A 33 -39.04 -21.00 36.59
CA GLY A 33 -39.83 -22.16 36.17
C GLY A 33 -39.48 -22.70 34.78
N THR A 34 -38.63 -22.01 34.02
CA THR A 34 -38.11 -22.48 32.73
C THR A 34 -37.00 -23.51 32.90
N SER A 35 -36.66 -24.18 31.82
CA SER A 35 -35.59 -25.16 31.73
C SER A 35 -34.29 -24.46 31.36
N GLY A 36 -33.16 -25.01 31.79
CA GLY A 36 -31.86 -24.47 31.44
C GLY A 36 -30.77 -25.51 31.47
N VAL A 37 -29.63 -25.10 30.92
CA VAL A 37 -28.46 -25.95 30.77
C VAL A 37 -27.25 -25.29 31.42
N VAL A 38 -26.42 -26.12 32.02
CA VAL A 38 -25.11 -25.70 32.50
C VAL A 38 -24.16 -25.38 31.34
N TYR A 39 -23.68 -24.14 31.29
CA TYR A 39 -22.60 -23.70 30.41
C TYR A 39 -21.64 -22.80 31.19
N GLN A 40 -20.33 -23.00 31.03
CA GLN A 40 -19.26 -22.25 31.74
C GLN A 40 -19.52 -21.99 33.24
N GLY A 41 -19.99 -23.02 33.96
CA GLY A 41 -20.20 -22.94 35.41
C GLY A 41 -21.51 -22.29 35.87
N LYS A 42 -22.30 -21.72 34.96
CA LYS A 42 -23.64 -21.15 35.24
C LYS A 42 -24.73 -21.95 34.51
N VAL A 43 -26.00 -21.70 34.83
CA VAL A 43 -27.17 -22.28 34.18
C VAL A 43 -27.84 -21.20 33.34
N TYR A 44 -27.89 -21.43 32.04
CA TYR A 44 -28.49 -20.52 31.06
C TYR A 44 -29.89 -21.01 30.69
N PRO A 45 -30.85 -20.10 30.46
CA PRO A 45 -32.18 -20.46 29.97
C PRO A 45 -32.09 -21.25 28.65
N LEU A 46 -32.90 -22.29 28.52
CA LEU A 46 -33.01 -23.09 27.31
C LEU A 46 -34.17 -22.56 26.46
N HIS A 47 -33.87 -22.15 25.24
CA HIS A 47 -34.85 -21.65 24.27
C HIS A 47 -35.26 -22.75 23.28
N VAL A 48 -36.38 -22.52 22.60
CA VAL A 48 -36.91 -23.42 21.56
C VAL A 48 -35.84 -23.71 20.50
N GLY A 49 -35.74 -24.97 20.09
CA GLY A 49 -34.66 -25.45 19.21
C GLY A 49 -33.40 -25.89 19.96
N ASP A 50 -33.50 -26.11 21.28
CA ASP A 50 -32.42 -26.50 22.17
C ASP A 50 -31.22 -25.55 22.07
N ARG A 51 -31.48 -24.25 22.22
CA ARG A 51 -30.47 -23.18 22.13
C ARG A 51 -30.28 -22.49 23.46
N ILE A 52 -29.07 -22.02 23.74
CA ILE A 52 -28.78 -21.09 24.84
C ILE A 52 -28.05 -19.87 24.28
N ASP A 53 -28.28 -18.68 24.82
CA ASP A 53 -27.49 -17.48 24.50
C ASP A 53 -26.49 -17.21 25.62
N ALA A 54 -25.20 -17.27 25.30
CA ALA A 54 -24.11 -17.04 26.23
C ALA A 54 -24.00 -15.57 26.68
N ASP A 55 -24.62 -14.63 25.94
CA ASP A 55 -24.70 -13.22 26.32
C ASP A 55 -25.85 -12.92 27.29
N GLU A 56 -26.79 -13.86 27.48
CA GLU A 56 -27.81 -13.74 28.52
C GLU A 56 -27.20 -13.91 29.93
N PRO A 57 -27.76 -13.26 30.95
CA PRO A 57 -27.30 -13.42 32.32
C PRO A 57 -27.56 -14.84 32.84
N GLY A 58 -26.50 -15.66 32.92
CA GLY A 58 -26.57 -17.01 33.50
C GLY A 58 -26.73 -17.01 35.03
N ILE A 59 -27.49 -17.98 35.55
CA ILE A 59 -27.79 -18.16 36.99
C ILE A 59 -26.78 -19.11 37.64
N ARG A 60 -26.47 -18.93 38.93
CA ARG A 60 -25.54 -19.85 39.63
C ARG A 60 -26.16 -21.24 39.77
N LYS A 61 -25.34 -22.29 39.59
CA LYS A 61 -25.79 -23.70 39.71
C LYS A 61 -26.48 -24.03 41.03
N THR A 62 -26.05 -23.40 42.12
CA THR A 62 -26.60 -23.60 43.46
C THR A 62 -28.06 -23.17 43.57
N GLU A 63 -28.48 -22.21 42.75
CA GLU A 63 -29.86 -21.69 42.70
C GLU A 63 -30.76 -22.54 41.79
N CYS A 64 -30.17 -23.41 40.95
CA CYS A 64 -30.87 -24.30 40.04
C CYS A 64 -30.60 -25.78 40.40
N SER A 65 -30.87 -26.16 41.66
CA SER A 65 -30.51 -27.48 42.20
C SER A 65 -31.37 -28.64 41.68
N ARG A 66 -32.61 -28.36 41.24
CA ARG A 66 -33.55 -29.36 40.73
C ARG A 66 -33.28 -29.68 39.26
N PHE A 67 -33.07 -30.96 38.96
CA PHE A 67 -33.02 -31.47 37.59
C PHE A 67 -34.43 -31.75 37.06
N ILE A 68 -34.59 -31.67 35.74
CA ILE A 68 -35.84 -32.05 35.07
C ILE A 68 -35.84 -33.58 34.89
N ARG A 69 -36.88 -34.24 35.40
CA ARG A 69 -37.05 -35.70 35.29
C ARG A 69 -37.51 -36.09 33.88
N THR A 70 -37.30 -37.35 33.49
CA THR A 70 -37.65 -37.84 32.15
C THR A 70 -39.14 -37.71 31.81
N ASP A 71 -40.01 -37.79 32.83
CA ASP A 71 -41.47 -37.65 32.74
C ASP A 71 -41.97 -36.20 32.83
N GLU A 72 -41.10 -35.24 33.16
CA GLU A 72 -41.45 -33.82 33.22
C GLU A 72 -41.28 -33.13 31.84
N PRO A 73 -42.20 -32.23 31.44
CA PRO A 73 -42.08 -31.48 30.19
C PRO A 73 -40.95 -30.43 30.27
N VAL A 74 -40.26 -30.22 29.15
CA VAL A 74 -39.27 -29.13 29.01
C VAL A 74 -40.04 -27.83 28.78
N VAL A 75 -39.96 -26.91 29.74
CA VAL A 75 -40.50 -25.56 29.63
C VAL A 75 -39.42 -24.67 29.05
N TYR A 76 -39.55 -24.27 27.78
CA TYR A 76 -38.58 -23.39 27.13
C TYR A 76 -38.78 -21.93 27.58
N ALA A 77 -37.68 -21.18 27.63
CA ALA A 77 -37.71 -19.72 27.70
C ALA A 77 -38.32 -19.14 26.40
N PRO A 78 -38.83 -17.89 26.42
CA PRO A 78 -39.29 -17.21 25.22
C PRO A 78 -38.27 -17.36 24.09
N ALA A 79 -38.75 -17.53 22.85
CA ALA A 79 -37.84 -17.65 21.72
C ALA A 79 -36.85 -16.49 21.73
N LEU A 80 -35.57 -16.79 21.45
CA LEU A 80 -34.60 -15.76 21.14
C LEU A 80 -35.15 -15.01 19.93
N THR A 81 -35.88 -13.92 20.17
CA THR A 81 -36.21 -12.97 19.13
C THR A 81 -34.85 -12.44 18.73
N GLY A 82 -34.34 -12.93 17.59
CA GLY A 82 -33.24 -12.32 16.88
C GLY A 82 -33.65 -10.95 16.35
N GLY A 83 -34.12 -10.07 17.25
CA GLY A 83 -34.19 -8.66 16.99
C GLY A 83 -32.74 -8.25 16.78
N GLU A 84 -32.43 -7.92 15.53
CA GLU A 84 -31.15 -7.38 15.11
C GLU A 84 -30.81 -6.24 16.07
N ARG A 85 -29.91 -6.52 17.02
CA ARG A 85 -29.28 -5.43 17.74
C ARG A 85 -28.45 -4.69 16.70
N PRO A 86 -28.57 -3.35 16.61
CA PRO A 86 -27.75 -2.58 15.69
C PRO A 86 -26.29 -2.92 15.94
N LEU A 87 -25.51 -3.05 14.86
CA LEU A 87 -24.12 -3.49 14.92
C LEU A 87 -23.27 -2.61 15.84
N VAL A 88 -23.66 -1.33 15.98
CA VAL A 88 -23.08 -0.32 16.88
C VAL A 88 -24.18 0.58 17.43
N GLU A 89 -24.08 0.95 18.71
CA GLU A 89 -25.08 1.77 19.40
C GLU A 89 -24.87 3.27 19.16
N ARG A 90 -23.62 3.71 18.98
CA ARG A 90 -23.26 5.12 18.81
C ARG A 90 -22.43 5.31 17.55
N TRP A 91 -22.93 6.16 16.65
CA TRP A 91 -22.27 6.50 15.40
C TRP A 91 -22.71 7.88 14.88
N SER A 92 -21.99 8.42 13.90
CA SER A 92 -22.35 9.64 13.18
C SER A 92 -21.74 9.66 11.77
N VAL A 93 -22.26 10.52 10.89
CA VAL A 93 -21.71 10.76 9.54
C VAL A 93 -21.22 12.20 9.42
N GLU A 94 -19.95 12.35 9.06
CA GLU A 94 -19.34 13.62 8.70
C GLU A 94 -19.17 13.71 7.18
N THR A 95 -19.57 14.83 6.59
CA THR A 95 -19.33 15.11 5.18
C THR A 95 -18.49 16.37 5.07
N ASN A 96 -17.36 16.28 4.36
CA ASN A 96 -16.49 17.42 4.07
C ASN A 96 -15.99 17.37 2.61
N LYS A 97 -15.10 18.30 2.23
CA LYS A 97 -14.54 18.35 0.86
C LYS A 97 -13.78 17.09 0.42
N HIS A 98 -13.44 16.20 1.36
CA HIS A 98 -12.74 14.94 1.11
C HIS A 98 -13.67 13.71 1.09
N GLY A 99 -14.99 13.89 1.27
CA GLY A 99 -15.99 12.83 1.19
C GLY A 99 -16.75 12.58 2.49
N HIS A 100 -17.29 11.37 2.64
CA HIS A 100 -18.08 10.94 3.79
C HIS A 100 -17.27 10.07 4.75
N TYR A 101 -17.41 10.35 6.04
CA TYR A 101 -16.79 9.60 7.13
C TYR A 101 -17.90 9.10 8.06
N VAL A 102 -17.93 7.80 8.32
CA VAL A 102 -18.74 7.19 9.38
C VAL A 102 -17.84 7.04 10.59
N VAL A 103 -18.20 7.65 11.72
CA VAL A 103 -17.49 7.52 13.00
C VAL A 103 -18.36 6.73 13.97
N PHE A 104 -17.79 5.80 14.74
CA PHE A 104 -18.56 4.89 15.59
C PHE A 104 -17.73 4.26 16.72
N ASP A 105 -18.43 3.83 17.77
CA ASP A 105 -17.84 3.12 18.91
C ASP A 105 -17.98 1.61 18.72
N ALA A 106 -16.87 0.89 18.81
CA ALA A 106 -16.83 -0.55 18.53
C ALA A 106 -15.54 -1.20 19.03
N THR A 107 -15.59 -2.51 19.28
CA THR A 107 -14.37 -3.33 19.33
C THR A 107 -13.81 -3.51 17.92
N GLU A 108 -12.50 -3.66 17.75
CA GLU A 108 -11.86 -3.88 16.43
C GLU A 108 -12.53 -4.99 15.58
N PRO A 109 -12.89 -6.19 16.12
CA PRO A 109 -13.57 -7.20 15.31
C PRO A 109 -14.98 -6.82 14.85
N VAL A 110 -15.63 -5.85 15.51
CA VAL A 110 -16.92 -5.27 15.09
C VAL A 110 -16.68 -4.25 13.98
N ALA A 111 -15.63 -3.42 14.10
CA ALA A 111 -15.22 -2.47 13.07
C ALA A 111 -14.87 -3.18 11.75
N GLU A 112 -14.11 -4.28 11.79
CA GLU A 112 -13.80 -5.08 10.59
C GLU A 112 -15.07 -5.61 9.90
N ARG A 113 -16.06 -6.07 10.68
CA ARG A 113 -17.34 -6.53 10.13
C ARG A 113 -18.15 -5.40 9.52
N LEU A 114 -18.15 -4.23 10.15
CA LEU A 114 -18.80 -3.05 9.60
C LEU A 114 -18.18 -2.65 8.27
N VAL A 115 -16.84 -2.65 8.17
CA VAL A 115 -16.13 -2.39 6.91
C VAL A 115 -16.60 -3.34 5.81
N ALA A 116 -16.69 -4.64 6.10
CA ALA A 116 -17.22 -5.62 5.15
C ALA A 116 -18.68 -5.29 4.75
N ALA A 117 -19.55 -4.97 5.71
CA ALA A 117 -20.95 -4.62 5.44
C ALA A 117 -21.09 -3.34 4.59
N PHE A 118 -20.26 -2.33 4.82
CA PHE A 118 -20.21 -1.12 3.99
C PHE A 118 -19.75 -1.43 2.56
N VAL A 119 -18.81 -2.35 2.39
CA VAL A 119 -18.36 -2.82 1.07
C VAL A 119 -19.47 -3.59 0.36
N ASP A 120 -20.18 -4.46 1.06
CA ASP A 120 -21.24 -5.31 0.51
C ASP A 120 -22.50 -4.52 0.14
N SER A 121 -22.79 -3.43 0.86
CA SER A 121 -23.89 -2.50 0.55
C SER A 121 -23.63 -1.57 -0.64
N GLY A 122 -22.45 -1.63 -1.25
CA GLY A 122 -22.06 -0.75 -2.36
C GLY A 122 -21.70 0.68 -1.97
N LEU A 123 -21.65 1.01 -0.67
CA LEU A 123 -21.10 2.30 -0.19
C LEU A 123 -19.58 2.36 -0.37
N GLY A 124 -18.92 1.20 -0.30
CA GLY A 124 -17.47 1.06 -0.46
C GLY A 124 -16.68 1.73 0.66
N VAL A 125 -15.43 1.33 0.83
CA VAL A 125 -14.53 1.85 1.87
C VAL A 125 -13.21 2.24 1.22
N ILE A 126 -12.79 3.50 1.39
CA ILE A 126 -11.48 4.00 0.96
C ILE A 126 -10.44 3.69 2.05
N ARG A 127 -10.78 3.93 3.31
CA ARG A 127 -9.91 3.74 4.47
C ARG A 127 -10.75 3.58 5.73
N TRP A 128 -10.25 2.80 6.68
CA TRP A 128 -10.77 2.79 8.04
C TRP A 128 -9.60 2.71 9.02
N ASP A 129 -9.76 3.30 10.21
CA ASP A 129 -8.71 3.37 11.22
C ASP A 129 -9.29 3.80 12.58
N SER A 130 -8.47 3.81 13.63
CA SER A 130 -8.82 4.43 14.91
C SER A 130 -9.03 5.94 14.76
N SER A 131 -10.03 6.50 15.44
CA SER A 131 -10.22 7.95 15.47
C SER A 131 -9.26 8.59 16.47
N HIS A 132 -8.68 9.74 16.10
CA HIS A 132 -7.76 10.50 16.95
C HIS A 132 -8.20 11.95 17.16
N ARG A 133 -9.37 12.32 16.63
CA ARG A 133 -9.94 13.66 16.76
C ARG A 133 -11.41 13.58 17.17
N PRO A 134 -11.91 14.59 17.89
CA PRO A 134 -13.34 14.75 18.08
C PRO A 134 -14.05 14.91 16.74
N ALA A 135 -15.24 14.33 16.66
CA ALA A 135 -16.14 14.48 15.55
C ALA A 135 -16.85 15.85 15.57
N ALA A 136 -17.64 16.15 14.53
CA ALA A 136 -18.37 17.40 14.36
C ALA A 136 -19.42 17.65 15.45
N ASP A 137 -19.87 16.59 16.13
CA ASP A 137 -20.74 16.66 17.30
C ASP A 137 -19.98 16.87 18.63
N GLY A 138 -18.65 16.98 18.57
CA GLY A 138 -17.75 17.15 19.71
C GLY A 138 -17.40 15.85 20.44
N TYR A 139 -17.90 14.69 20.01
CA TYR A 139 -17.63 13.40 20.65
C TYR A 139 -16.38 12.72 20.07
N HIS A 140 -15.66 11.96 20.89
CA HIS A 140 -14.47 11.22 20.45
C HIS A 140 -14.80 9.73 20.31
N TYR A 141 -15.01 9.31 19.07
CA TYR A 141 -15.33 7.92 18.72
C TYR A 141 -14.09 7.01 18.74
N ASP A 142 -14.30 5.69 18.79
CA ASP A 142 -13.21 4.72 18.70
C ASP A 142 -12.64 4.60 17.27
N TRP A 143 -13.52 4.54 16.26
CA TRP A 143 -13.16 4.24 14.88
C TRP A 143 -13.76 5.22 13.88
N PHE A 144 -13.16 5.28 12.69
CA PHE A 144 -13.77 5.89 11.52
C PHE A 144 -13.65 5.03 10.26
N ILE A 145 -14.59 5.20 9.33
CA ILE A 145 -14.59 4.64 7.98
C ILE A 145 -14.80 5.79 6.99
N ARG A 146 -13.87 6.01 6.08
CA ARG A 146 -14.04 6.89 4.92
C ARG A 146 -14.67 6.11 3.78
N LEU A 147 -15.88 6.50 3.38
CA LEU A 147 -16.65 5.81 2.33
C LEU A 147 -16.14 6.19 0.93
N ALA A 148 -16.30 5.25 -0.03
CA ALA A 148 -16.03 5.50 -1.45
C ALA A 148 -17.20 6.16 -2.19
N PHE A 149 -18.36 6.22 -1.54
CA PHE A 149 -19.58 6.85 -2.04
C PHE A 149 -19.37 8.34 -2.35
N THR A 150 -19.78 8.78 -3.55
CA THR A 150 -19.61 10.15 -4.05
C THR A 150 -20.90 10.97 -4.08
N GLY A 151 -22.02 10.40 -3.62
CA GLY A 151 -23.31 11.08 -3.60
C GLY A 151 -23.42 12.19 -2.54
N SER A 152 -24.62 12.72 -2.36
CA SER A 152 -24.89 13.74 -1.35
C SER A 152 -24.97 13.16 0.06
N ARG A 153 -24.80 13.99 1.09
CA ARG A 153 -25.00 13.59 2.49
C ARG A 153 -26.40 13.02 2.73
N THR A 154 -27.42 13.62 2.10
CA THR A 154 -28.82 13.21 2.18
C THR A 154 -29.07 11.82 1.58
N GLU A 155 -28.29 11.40 0.58
CA GLU A 155 -28.36 10.04 0.03
C GLU A 155 -27.50 9.05 0.83
N CYS A 156 -26.38 9.51 1.38
CA CYS A 156 -25.43 8.69 2.13
C CYS A 156 -26.03 8.24 3.47
N LEU A 157 -26.61 9.17 4.23
CA LEU A 157 -27.12 8.90 5.59
C LEU A 157 -28.10 7.71 5.67
N PRO A 158 -29.19 7.65 4.89
CA PRO A 158 -30.14 6.52 4.98
C PRO A 158 -29.52 5.18 4.57
N ARG A 159 -28.52 5.18 3.66
CA ARG A 159 -27.80 3.96 3.30
C ARG A 159 -26.89 3.48 4.43
N VAL A 160 -26.23 4.40 5.12
CA VAL A 160 -25.43 4.10 6.31
C VAL A 160 -26.34 3.53 7.40
N GLU A 161 -27.50 4.14 7.64
CA GLU A 161 -28.50 3.63 8.60
C GLU A 161 -28.91 2.20 8.29
N ALA A 162 -29.24 1.89 7.03
CA ALA A 162 -29.62 0.54 6.60
C ALA A 162 -28.51 -0.49 6.87
N VAL A 163 -27.24 -0.14 6.61
CA VAL A 163 -26.09 -1.02 6.91
C VAL A 163 -25.97 -1.30 8.40
N LEU A 164 -26.10 -0.26 9.24
CA LEU A 164 -25.94 -0.37 10.69
C LEU A 164 -27.12 -1.07 11.36
N ALA A 165 -28.30 -0.96 10.78
CA ALA A 165 -29.51 -1.70 11.19
C ALA A 165 -29.44 -3.19 10.85
N GLY A 166 -28.51 -3.62 9.99
CA GLY A 166 -28.44 -5.00 9.50
C GLY A 166 -29.38 -5.27 8.32
N GLU A 167 -30.10 -4.26 7.83
CA GLU A 167 -31.02 -4.33 6.69
C GLU A 167 -30.31 -4.46 5.33
N VAL A 168 -29.06 -4.94 5.32
CA VAL A 168 -28.34 -5.23 4.09
C VAL A 168 -29.03 -6.42 3.45
N SER A 169 -30.00 -6.09 2.60
CA SER A 169 -30.57 -6.98 1.61
C SER A 169 -29.39 -7.67 0.95
N THR A 170 -29.36 -9.01 1.06
CA THR A 170 -28.54 -9.83 0.19
C THR A 170 -28.69 -9.26 -1.22
N PRO A 171 -27.59 -8.95 -1.93
CA PRO A 171 -27.69 -8.33 -3.23
C PRO A 171 -28.66 -9.16 -4.05
N THR A 172 -29.80 -8.55 -4.37
CA THR A 172 -30.79 -9.15 -5.24
C THR A 172 -30.02 -9.55 -6.48
N GLN A 173 -30.16 -10.79 -6.93
CA GLN A 173 -29.51 -11.41 -8.09
C GLN A 173 -29.76 -10.67 -9.44
N ALA A 174 -30.18 -9.41 -9.41
CA ALA A 174 -30.57 -8.59 -10.55
C ALA A 174 -29.37 -7.98 -11.30
N ASP A 175 -28.17 -7.87 -10.71
CA ASP A 175 -27.00 -7.33 -11.41
C ASP A 175 -25.91 -8.41 -11.61
N ALA A 176 -26.32 -9.54 -12.18
CA ALA A 176 -25.39 -10.42 -12.88
C ALA A 176 -25.00 -9.79 -14.22
N GLU A 177 -24.34 -8.62 -14.19
CA GLU A 177 -23.43 -8.30 -15.29
C GLU A 177 -22.48 -9.51 -15.41
N PRO A 178 -22.32 -10.08 -16.61
CA PRO A 178 -21.40 -11.18 -16.84
C PRO A 178 -20.06 -10.86 -16.18
N ILE A 179 -19.51 -11.81 -15.41
CA ILE A 179 -18.18 -11.66 -14.76
C ILE A 179 -17.13 -11.16 -15.76
N ALA A 180 -17.27 -11.53 -17.04
CA ALA A 180 -16.44 -11.07 -18.15
C ALA A 180 -16.52 -9.55 -18.39
N GLU A 181 -17.70 -8.92 -18.35
CA GLU A 181 -17.88 -7.48 -18.56
C GLU A 181 -17.26 -6.70 -17.39
N ARG A 182 -17.45 -7.19 -16.17
CA ARG A 182 -16.84 -6.59 -14.96
C ARG A 182 -15.31 -6.72 -14.94
N LEU A 183 -14.77 -7.86 -15.36
CA LEU A 183 -13.32 -8.05 -15.51
C LEU A 183 -12.76 -7.08 -16.58
N THR A 184 -13.43 -6.98 -17.72
CA THR A 184 -13.03 -6.06 -18.81
C THR A 184 -13.05 -4.61 -18.33
N ALA A 185 -14.07 -4.20 -17.58
CA ALA A 185 -14.16 -2.86 -17.00
C ALA A 185 -13.05 -2.58 -15.97
N LEU A 186 -12.68 -3.57 -15.16
CA LEU A 186 -11.57 -3.47 -14.20
C LEU A 186 -10.21 -3.40 -14.90
N GLU A 187 -9.98 -4.22 -15.92
CA GLU A 187 -8.76 -4.19 -16.75
C GLU A 187 -8.60 -2.83 -17.42
N HIS A 188 -9.68 -2.29 -17.99
CA HIS A 188 -9.69 -0.96 -18.57
C HIS A 188 -9.35 0.11 -17.53
N ARG A 189 -9.93 0.03 -16.34
CA ARG A 189 -9.64 0.98 -15.25
C ARG A 189 -8.21 0.88 -14.73
N LEU A 190 -7.66 -0.34 -14.61
CA LEU A 190 -6.25 -0.55 -14.26
C LEU A 190 -5.32 0.01 -15.34
N SER A 191 -5.67 -0.15 -16.62
CA SER A 191 -4.94 0.45 -17.73
C SER A 191 -4.95 1.98 -17.66
N GLN A 192 -6.11 2.59 -17.39
CA GLN A 192 -6.21 4.04 -17.19
C GLN A 192 -5.34 4.53 -16.02
N VAL A 193 -5.35 3.83 -14.89
CA VAL A 193 -4.50 4.18 -13.74
C VAL A 193 -3.02 4.06 -14.08
N ARG A 194 -2.62 3.04 -14.85
CA ARG A 194 -1.23 2.90 -15.32
C ARG A 194 -0.82 4.09 -16.20
N HIS A 195 -1.64 4.45 -17.19
CA HIS A 195 -1.37 5.61 -18.04
C HIS A 195 -1.26 6.91 -17.24
N LEU A 196 -2.15 7.14 -16.27
CA LEU A 196 -2.07 8.32 -15.41
C LEU A 196 -0.79 8.35 -14.56
N VAL A 197 -0.35 7.20 -14.05
CA VAL A 197 0.93 7.11 -13.29
C VAL A 197 2.11 7.40 -14.20
N ASP A 198 2.12 6.90 -15.43
CA ASP A 198 3.18 7.15 -16.40
C ASP A 198 3.24 8.65 -16.77
N ASP A 199 2.10 9.28 -17.03
CA ASP A 199 2.01 10.72 -17.32
C ASP A 199 2.51 11.58 -16.14
N LEU A 200 2.13 11.22 -14.91
CA LEU A 200 2.59 11.92 -13.71
C LEU A 200 4.09 11.70 -13.46
N ALA A 201 4.60 10.51 -13.76
CA ALA A 201 6.03 10.21 -13.66
C ALA A 201 6.84 11.05 -14.66
N GLU A 202 6.37 11.20 -15.90
CA GLU A 202 7.00 12.08 -16.89
C GLU A 202 6.99 13.55 -16.42
N GLN A 203 5.87 14.03 -15.88
CA GLN A 203 5.79 15.37 -15.33
C GLN A 203 6.72 15.58 -14.12
N ARG A 204 6.87 14.56 -13.27
CA ARG A 204 7.79 14.59 -12.13
C ARG A 204 9.22 14.67 -12.64
N ASP A 205 9.60 13.83 -13.60
CA ASP A 205 10.97 13.79 -14.13
C ASP A 205 11.34 15.11 -14.81
N ALA A 206 10.41 15.74 -15.54
CA ALA A 206 10.57 17.09 -16.06
C ALA A 206 10.76 18.14 -14.95
N ALA A 207 10.00 18.05 -13.85
CA ALA A 207 10.13 18.95 -12.71
C ALA A 207 11.46 18.75 -11.93
N VAL A 208 11.94 17.51 -11.84
CA VAL A 208 13.25 17.18 -11.27
C VAL A 208 14.37 17.76 -12.14
N ALA A 209 14.29 17.61 -13.46
CA ALA A 209 15.27 18.19 -14.38
C ALA A 209 15.33 19.72 -14.26
N LEU A 210 14.18 20.39 -14.16
CA LEU A 210 14.11 21.83 -13.94
C LEU A 210 14.75 22.23 -12.60
N THR A 211 14.47 21.47 -11.53
CA THR A 211 15.06 21.71 -10.20
C THR A 211 16.58 21.62 -10.24
N GLN A 212 17.13 20.58 -10.89
CA GLN A 212 18.58 20.42 -11.06
C GLN A 212 19.21 21.56 -11.86
N GLN A 213 18.52 22.03 -12.92
CA GLN A 213 18.98 23.19 -13.69
C GLN A 213 19.04 24.45 -12.82
N THR A 214 17.96 24.76 -12.07
CA THR A 214 17.91 25.94 -11.20
C THR A 214 18.94 25.87 -10.07
N GLU A 215 19.21 24.70 -9.50
CA GLU A 215 20.29 24.49 -8.51
C GLU A 215 21.67 24.78 -9.11
N SER A 216 21.92 24.32 -10.34
CA SER A 216 23.16 24.60 -11.07
C SER A 216 23.33 26.10 -11.35
N GLU A 217 22.27 26.78 -11.79
CA GLU A 217 22.26 28.24 -12.03
C GLU A 217 22.54 29.01 -10.72
N LEU A 218 21.88 28.62 -9.62
CA LEU A 218 22.10 29.20 -8.30
C LEU A 218 23.56 29.03 -7.83
N ALA A 219 24.14 27.83 -8.01
CA ALA A 219 25.53 27.56 -7.66
C ALA A 219 26.52 28.40 -8.49
N ALA A 220 26.25 28.59 -9.78
CA ALA A 220 27.06 29.42 -10.66
C ALA A 220 26.98 30.91 -10.27
N ALA A 221 25.79 31.40 -9.94
CA ALA A 221 25.58 32.77 -9.45
C ALA A 221 26.33 33.03 -8.13
N LEU A 222 26.22 32.11 -7.16
CA LEU A 222 26.94 32.19 -5.87
C LEU A 222 28.47 32.22 -6.07
N THR A 223 28.99 31.41 -6.99
CA THR A 223 30.42 31.39 -7.33
C THR A 223 30.86 32.73 -7.93
N THR A 224 30.04 33.31 -8.79
CA THR A 224 30.30 34.62 -9.41
C THR A 224 30.30 35.74 -8.36
N ILE A 225 29.32 35.78 -7.47
CA ILE A 225 29.27 36.73 -6.35
C ILE A 225 30.51 36.61 -5.46
N ALA A 226 30.92 35.38 -5.13
CA ALA A 226 32.13 35.15 -4.33
C ALA A 226 33.39 35.70 -5.01
N ARG A 227 33.51 35.54 -6.34
CA ARG A 227 34.58 36.14 -7.15
C ARG A 227 34.52 37.67 -7.11
N LEU A 228 33.37 38.26 -7.40
CA LEU A 228 33.17 39.71 -7.40
C LEU A 228 33.50 40.34 -6.04
N ARG A 229 33.09 39.70 -4.92
CA ARG A 229 33.45 40.15 -3.56
C ARG A 229 34.97 40.16 -3.33
N ARG A 230 35.70 39.16 -3.83
CA ARG A 230 37.17 39.13 -3.76
C ARG A 230 37.79 40.25 -4.59
N GLU A 231 37.29 40.46 -5.81
CA GLU A 231 37.76 41.52 -6.70
C GLU A 231 37.49 42.91 -6.12
N LYS A 232 36.31 43.15 -5.54
CA LYS A 232 35.98 44.40 -4.82
C LYS A 232 36.95 44.65 -3.67
N LYS A 233 37.20 43.63 -2.83
CA LYS A 233 38.16 43.73 -1.72
C LYS A 233 39.57 44.08 -2.21
N GLN A 234 40.03 43.47 -3.30
CA GLN A 234 41.33 43.79 -3.89
C GLN A 234 41.38 45.20 -4.49
N ALA A 235 40.31 45.64 -5.16
CA ALA A 235 40.20 47.00 -5.71
C ALA A 235 40.22 48.05 -4.58
N ALA A 236 39.47 47.84 -3.50
CA ALA A 236 39.46 48.70 -2.33
C ALA A 236 40.85 48.76 -1.66
N GLN A 237 41.54 47.63 -1.51
CA GLN A 237 42.92 47.61 -0.99
C GLN A 237 43.90 48.38 -1.89
N ARG A 238 43.74 48.31 -3.21
CA ARG A 238 44.56 49.10 -4.16
C ARG A 238 44.26 50.59 -4.06
N ALA A 239 42.98 50.97 -3.93
CA ALA A 239 42.58 52.36 -3.72
C ALA A 239 43.18 52.92 -2.42
N GLN A 240 43.07 52.17 -1.31
CA GLN A 240 43.64 52.57 -0.02
C GLN A 240 45.17 52.71 -0.09
N ARG A 241 45.88 51.79 -0.76
CA ARG A 241 47.33 51.90 -0.97
C ARG A 241 47.69 53.14 -1.79
N ALA A 242 46.96 53.39 -2.88
CA ALA A 242 47.17 54.57 -3.71
C ALA A 242 46.92 55.87 -2.93
N GLU A 243 45.90 55.91 -2.06
CA GLU A 243 45.65 57.03 -1.16
C GLU A 243 46.78 57.24 -0.15
N THR A 244 47.28 56.16 0.48
CA THR A 244 48.40 56.26 1.42
C THR A 244 49.69 56.70 0.74
N ASP A 245 49.95 56.21 -0.48
CA ASP A 245 51.12 56.59 -1.26
C ASP A 245 51.02 58.05 -1.71
N ALA A 246 49.83 58.50 -2.13
CA ALA A 246 49.57 59.89 -2.49
C ALA A 246 49.71 60.82 -1.29
N ALA A 247 49.19 60.44 -0.12
CA ALA A 247 49.35 61.20 1.11
C ALA A 247 50.83 61.30 1.54
N ARG A 248 51.58 60.19 1.43
CA ARG A 248 53.01 60.17 1.74
C ARG A 248 53.83 61.02 0.77
N ALA A 249 53.52 60.94 -0.53
CA ALA A 249 54.15 61.78 -1.54
C ALA A 249 53.88 63.27 -1.28
N ALA A 250 52.62 63.63 -0.99
CA ALA A 250 52.25 64.99 -0.63
C ALA A 250 52.97 65.51 0.63
N ALA A 251 53.10 64.68 1.68
CA ALA A 251 53.85 65.02 2.88
C ALA A 251 55.34 65.26 2.57
N ASN A 252 55.98 64.37 1.82
CA ASN A 252 57.38 64.51 1.42
C ASN A 252 57.62 65.77 0.54
N ALA A 253 56.67 66.15 -0.31
CA ALA A 253 56.80 67.38 -1.10
C ALA A 253 56.56 68.66 -0.30
N ALA A 254 55.69 68.63 0.70
CA ALA A 254 55.55 69.75 1.62
C ALA A 254 56.88 70.00 2.36
N GLU A 255 57.63 68.94 2.64
CA GLU A 255 58.95 68.99 3.28
C GLU A 255 60.08 69.41 2.32
N ASN A 256 60.03 68.99 1.05
CA ASN A 256 61.09 69.24 0.04
C ASN A 256 60.78 70.34 -0.99
N ASN A 257 59.64 71.04 -0.86
CA ASN A 257 59.21 72.16 -1.71
C ASN A 257 59.15 71.88 -3.23
N SER A 258 58.95 70.62 -3.63
CA SER A 258 58.74 70.27 -5.04
C SER A 258 58.05 68.90 -5.22
N LEU A 259 56.72 68.88 -5.33
CA LEU A 259 56.06 67.87 -6.18
C LEU A 259 55.62 68.56 -7.46
N PRO A 260 56.03 68.09 -8.65
CA PRO A 260 55.48 68.58 -9.90
C PRO A 260 53.95 68.38 -9.92
N SER A 261 53.21 69.41 -10.32
CA SER A 261 51.73 69.36 -10.42
C SER A 261 51.20 68.16 -11.22
N ALA A 262 52.00 67.64 -12.17
CA ALA A 262 51.65 66.49 -12.98
C ALA A 262 51.64 65.16 -12.19
N GLU A 263 52.56 64.96 -11.25
CA GLU A 263 52.61 63.72 -10.44
C GLU A 263 51.46 63.64 -9.46
N ARG A 264 51.05 64.79 -8.90
CA ARG A 264 49.87 64.88 -8.03
C ARG A 264 48.58 64.57 -8.79
N ALA A 265 48.41 65.14 -9.98
CA ALA A 265 47.26 64.87 -10.84
C ALA A 265 47.17 63.39 -11.23
N GLU A 266 48.32 62.74 -11.50
CA GLU A 266 48.37 61.32 -11.83
C GLU A 266 47.98 60.42 -10.64
N LEU A 267 48.43 60.74 -9.43
CA LEU A 267 48.05 60.02 -8.21
C LEU A 267 46.55 60.16 -7.91
N GLU A 268 46.01 61.38 -8.01
CA GLU A 268 44.57 61.64 -7.85
C GLU A 268 43.74 60.86 -8.88
N ARG A 269 44.20 60.80 -10.14
CA ARG A 269 43.58 60.00 -11.20
C ARG A 269 43.56 58.51 -10.85
N ARG A 270 44.68 57.94 -10.39
CA ARG A 270 44.77 56.53 -10.01
C ARG A 270 43.86 56.16 -8.84
N VAL A 271 43.71 57.05 -7.85
CA VAL A 271 42.76 56.86 -6.74
C VAL A 271 41.32 56.87 -7.25
N LEU A 272 40.97 57.84 -8.09
CA LEU A 272 39.63 57.96 -8.65
C LEU A 272 39.25 56.75 -9.53
N GLU A 273 40.16 56.29 -10.39
CA GLU A 273 39.98 55.09 -11.21
C GLU A 273 39.78 53.82 -10.35
N ALA A 274 40.53 53.69 -9.25
CA ALA A 274 40.39 52.56 -8.34
C ALA A 274 39.04 52.56 -7.59
N LYS A 275 38.55 53.74 -7.20
CA LYS A 275 37.21 53.90 -6.58
C LYS A 275 36.09 53.56 -7.56
N HIS A 276 36.11 54.14 -8.77
CA HIS A 276 35.13 53.82 -9.80
C HIS A 276 35.09 52.32 -10.15
N ARG A 277 36.25 51.67 -10.15
CA ARG A 277 36.31 50.22 -10.37
C ARG A 277 35.67 49.43 -9.22
N ALA A 278 35.86 49.85 -7.97
CA ALA A 278 35.23 49.20 -6.82
C ALA A 278 33.70 49.36 -6.86
N ASP A 279 33.22 50.56 -7.18
CA ASP A 279 31.78 50.87 -7.30
C ASP A 279 31.13 50.09 -8.45
N ALA A 280 31.84 49.96 -9.59
CA ALA A 280 31.35 49.16 -10.72
C ALA A 280 31.21 47.67 -10.37
N ILE A 281 32.15 47.12 -9.60
CA ILE A 281 32.07 45.72 -9.13
C ILE A 281 30.91 45.54 -8.16
N GLU A 282 30.67 46.51 -7.27
CA GLU A 282 29.53 46.50 -6.34
C GLU A 282 28.20 46.49 -7.09
N LYS A 283 28.04 47.37 -8.08
CA LYS A 283 26.83 47.39 -8.90
C LYS A 283 26.55 46.04 -9.58
N ILE A 284 27.57 45.42 -10.17
CA ILE A 284 27.42 44.09 -10.79
C ILE A 284 27.05 43.04 -9.73
N ALA A 285 27.64 43.11 -8.53
CA ALA A 285 27.32 42.17 -7.46
C ALA A 285 25.86 42.32 -6.98
N ASP A 286 25.32 43.55 -6.93
CA ASP A 286 23.93 43.82 -6.58
C ASP A 286 22.96 43.24 -7.63
N GLU A 287 23.28 43.37 -8.93
CA GLU A 287 22.50 42.75 -10.01
C GLU A 287 22.41 41.21 -9.85
N TYR A 288 23.51 40.55 -9.45
CA TYR A 288 23.49 39.11 -9.14
C TYR A 288 22.74 38.78 -7.83
N PHE A 289 22.68 39.69 -6.86
CA PHE A 289 21.87 39.49 -5.66
C PHE A 289 20.37 39.51 -5.99
N ASP A 290 19.95 40.40 -6.88
CA ASP A 290 18.57 40.44 -7.37
C ASP A 290 18.23 39.16 -8.15
N GLU A 291 19.15 38.65 -8.98
CA GLU A 291 18.98 37.38 -9.68
C GLU A 291 18.85 36.19 -8.70
N LEU A 292 19.66 36.15 -7.63
CA LEU A 292 19.52 35.14 -6.57
C LEU A 292 18.16 35.23 -5.87
N ALA A 293 17.66 36.45 -5.62
CA ALA A 293 16.38 36.67 -4.96
C ALA A 293 15.20 36.15 -5.80
N ASP A 294 15.35 36.10 -7.13
CA ASP A 294 14.35 35.52 -8.05
C ASP A 294 14.51 34.00 -8.24
N LEU A 295 15.75 33.47 -8.23
CA LEU A 295 16.00 32.02 -8.37
C LEU A 295 15.58 31.20 -7.14
N GLN A 296 15.76 31.73 -5.94
CA GLN A 296 15.39 31.05 -4.69
C GLN A 296 13.90 30.63 -4.60
N PRO A 297 12.91 31.52 -4.83
CA PRO A 297 11.51 31.14 -4.79
C PRO A 297 11.13 30.17 -5.92
N LYS A 298 11.76 30.29 -7.10
CA LYS A 298 11.55 29.35 -8.22
C LYS A 298 12.01 27.94 -7.85
N LEU A 299 13.16 27.80 -7.19
CA LEU A 299 13.65 26.52 -6.69
C LEU A 299 12.72 25.92 -5.63
N ALA A 300 12.26 26.72 -4.67
CA ALA A 300 11.32 26.26 -3.65
C ALA A 300 10.01 25.75 -4.28
N MET A 301 9.47 26.50 -5.25
CA MET A 301 8.25 26.12 -5.96
C MET A 301 8.42 24.84 -6.80
N SER A 302 9.58 24.64 -7.45
CA SER A 302 9.83 23.41 -8.22
C SER A 302 9.99 22.20 -7.30
N GLN A 303 10.66 22.35 -6.16
CA GLN A 303 10.79 21.31 -5.14
C GLN A 303 9.42 20.93 -4.55
N ASP A 304 8.56 21.90 -4.25
CA ASP A 304 7.19 21.66 -3.78
C ASP A 304 6.36 20.91 -4.85
N LYS A 305 6.51 21.27 -6.13
CA LYS A 305 5.85 20.56 -7.24
C LYS A 305 6.30 19.11 -7.35
N VAL A 306 7.61 18.84 -7.23
CA VAL A 306 8.14 17.46 -7.23
C VAL A 306 7.55 16.65 -6.09
N ARG A 307 7.48 17.22 -4.87
CA ARG A 307 6.87 16.54 -3.71
C ARG A 307 5.40 16.22 -3.96
N LEU A 308 4.62 17.18 -4.45
CA LEU A 308 3.20 16.99 -4.75
C LEU A 308 2.96 15.88 -5.78
N LEU A 309 3.73 15.87 -6.88
CA LEU A 309 3.60 14.83 -7.91
C LEU A 309 3.98 13.44 -7.37
N GLN A 310 5.01 13.37 -6.51
CA GLN A 310 5.40 12.13 -5.87
C GLN A 310 4.30 11.59 -4.94
N ASP A 311 3.69 12.46 -4.12
CA ASP A 311 2.57 12.09 -3.24
C ASP A 311 1.38 11.55 -4.07
N GLN A 312 1.06 12.18 -5.21
CA GLN A 312 0.00 11.72 -6.12
C GLN A 312 0.29 10.34 -6.74
N ILE A 313 1.54 10.09 -7.14
CA ILE A 313 1.96 8.77 -7.66
C ILE A 313 1.81 7.70 -6.57
N ASP A 314 2.21 8.01 -5.33
CA ASP A 314 2.14 7.07 -4.22
C ASP A 314 0.69 6.75 -3.82
N ASP A 315 -0.20 7.76 -3.80
CA ASP A 315 -1.64 7.58 -3.58
C ASP A 315 -2.28 6.68 -4.66
N LEU A 316 -1.95 6.89 -5.94
CA LEU A 316 -2.46 6.08 -7.05
C LEU A 316 -1.94 4.63 -6.99
N ASN A 317 -0.67 4.43 -6.64
CA ASN A 317 -0.11 3.10 -6.44
C ASN A 317 -0.77 2.38 -5.27
N ALA A 318 -1.03 3.07 -4.16
CA ALA A 318 -1.75 2.51 -3.01
C ALA A 318 -3.18 2.10 -3.39
N LEU A 319 -3.89 2.94 -4.17
CA LEU A 319 -5.22 2.61 -4.67
C LEU A 319 -5.20 1.38 -5.59
N ARG A 320 -4.22 1.28 -6.48
CA ARG A 320 -4.03 0.10 -7.35
C ARG A 320 -3.79 -1.16 -6.53
N ASP A 321 -2.89 -1.10 -5.56
CA ASP A 321 -2.52 -2.25 -4.74
C ASP A 321 -3.71 -2.71 -3.87
N GLU A 322 -4.51 -1.77 -3.35
CA GLU A 322 -5.76 -2.08 -2.65
C GLU A 322 -6.79 -2.72 -3.58
N GLN A 323 -6.96 -2.24 -4.82
CA GLN A 323 -7.86 -2.88 -5.80
C GLN A 323 -7.42 -4.32 -6.12
N ILE A 324 -6.11 -4.56 -6.29
CA ILE A 324 -5.57 -5.90 -6.48
C ILE A 324 -5.84 -6.77 -5.25
N ALA A 325 -5.63 -6.23 -4.04
CA ALA A 325 -5.91 -6.94 -2.80
C ALA A 325 -7.41 -7.28 -2.65
N GLN A 326 -8.31 -6.37 -3.03
CA GLN A 326 -9.76 -6.62 -3.01
C GLN A 326 -10.16 -7.71 -4.00
N LEU A 327 -9.58 -7.75 -5.20
CA LEU A 327 -9.79 -8.83 -6.17
C LEU A 327 -9.30 -10.18 -5.62
N ALA A 328 -8.18 -10.18 -4.91
CA ALA A 328 -7.66 -11.36 -4.26
C ALA A 328 -8.54 -11.84 -3.09
N ARG A 329 -9.14 -10.94 -2.31
CA ARG A 329 -10.04 -11.27 -1.18
C ARG A 329 -11.41 -11.76 -1.63
N ARG A 330 -11.98 -11.18 -2.70
CA ARG A 330 -13.32 -11.53 -3.21
C ARG A 330 -13.35 -12.82 -4.03
N SER A 331 -12.20 -13.26 -4.53
CA SER A 331 -12.07 -14.59 -5.11
C SER A 331 -11.99 -15.61 -3.97
N ASP A 332 -13.13 -16.14 -3.50
CA ASP A 332 -13.20 -17.38 -2.70
C ASP A 332 -12.62 -18.61 -3.46
N VAL A 333 -12.19 -18.40 -4.71
CA VAL A 333 -11.34 -19.34 -5.43
C VAL A 333 -9.89 -19.09 -4.98
N PRO A 334 -9.23 -20.04 -4.29
CA PRO A 334 -7.82 -19.90 -3.99
C PRO A 334 -7.07 -19.77 -5.32
N PRO A 335 -6.42 -18.65 -5.66
CA PRO A 335 -5.62 -18.55 -6.87
C PRO A 335 -4.22 -19.05 -6.55
N ARG A 336 -4.11 -20.21 -5.89
CA ARG A 336 -2.85 -20.79 -5.38
C ARG A 336 -2.91 -22.31 -5.33
N GLY A 337 -3.55 -22.89 -6.33
CA GLY A 337 -3.40 -24.29 -6.63
C GLY A 337 -2.63 -24.43 -7.95
N PRO A 338 -1.77 -25.44 -8.12
CA PRO A 338 -1.10 -25.72 -9.40
C PRO A 338 -2.06 -25.76 -10.61
N GLY A 339 -3.36 -25.98 -10.37
CA GLY A 339 -4.41 -26.04 -11.39
C GLY A 339 -4.70 -24.77 -12.20
N ILE A 340 -4.38 -23.55 -11.77
CA ILE A 340 -4.61 -22.37 -12.65
C ILE A 340 -3.57 -22.32 -13.78
N TRP A 341 -2.31 -22.55 -13.43
CA TRP A 341 -1.22 -22.61 -14.39
C TRP A 341 -1.33 -23.84 -15.28
N GLN A 342 -1.74 -24.98 -14.72
CA GLN A 342 -2.03 -26.19 -15.50
C GLN A 342 -3.17 -25.98 -16.51
N ARG A 343 -4.15 -25.12 -16.21
CA ARG A 343 -5.22 -24.79 -17.17
C ARG A 343 -4.74 -23.88 -18.31
N LEU A 344 -3.89 -22.90 -18.00
CA LEU A 344 -3.31 -22.00 -19.00
C LEU A 344 -2.30 -22.72 -19.91
N TRP A 345 -1.53 -23.63 -19.33
CA TRP A 345 -0.49 -24.39 -20.01
C TRP A 345 -0.61 -25.89 -19.71
N PRO A 346 -1.60 -26.58 -20.30
CA PRO A 346 -1.89 -27.99 -19.99
C PRO A 346 -0.75 -28.94 -20.25
N ARG A 347 0.21 -28.54 -21.08
CA ARG A 347 1.38 -29.35 -21.43
C ARG A 347 2.60 -29.07 -20.56
N LEU A 348 2.53 -28.08 -19.68
CA LEU A 348 3.64 -27.74 -18.79
C LEU A 348 3.36 -28.32 -17.41
N VAL A 349 4.37 -28.94 -16.82
CA VAL A 349 4.39 -29.35 -15.42
C VAL A 349 5.37 -28.42 -14.73
N LEU A 350 4.85 -27.41 -14.03
CA LEU A 350 5.68 -26.39 -13.42
C LEU A 350 6.26 -26.90 -12.09
N HIS A 351 7.59 -26.91 -11.98
CA HIS A 351 8.25 -27.18 -10.72
C HIS A 351 7.91 -26.09 -9.68
N GLN A 352 7.93 -26.43 -8.38
CA GLN A 352 7.61 -25.49 -7.30
C GLN A 352 8.38 -24.17 -7.39
N ARG A 353 9.67 -24.23 -7.72
CA ARG A 353 10.48 -23.01 -7.93
C ARG A 353 9.98 -22.14 -9.07
N ALA A 354 9.46 -22.72 -10.16
CA ALA A 354 8.87 -21.97 -11.25
C ALA A 354 7.57 -21.28 -10.83
N LEU A 355 6.75 -21.96 -10.02
CA LEU A 355 5.53 -21.39 -9.43
C LEU A 355 5.84 -20.18 -8.55
N GLU A 356 6.89 -20.23 -7.72
CA GLU A 356 7.30 -19.11 -6.89
C GLU A 356 7.59 -17.82 -7.68
N PHE A 357 8.09 -17.93 -8.92
CA PHE A 357 8.32 -16.76 -9.79
C PHE A 357 7.04 -16.23 -10.44
N LEU A 358 6.05 -17.09 -10.66
CA LEU A 358 4.77 -16.73 -11.28
C LEU A 358 3.78 -16.15 -10.26
N GLU A 359 3.83 -16.64 -9.02
CA GLU A 359 2.91 -16.23 -7.95
C GLU A 359 3.34 -14.96 -7.22
N ASP A 360 4.63 -14.60 -7.27
CA ASP A 360 5.17 -13.38 -6.67
C ASP A 360 5.73 -12.42 -7.73
N PRO A 361 4.96 -11.38 -8.13
CA PRO A 361 5.40 -10.38 -9.10
C PRO A 361 6.69 -9.65 -8.71
N ARG A 362 7.07 -9.65 -7.42
CA ARG A 362 8.31 -9.02 -6.96
C ARG A 362 9.55 -9.84 -7.33
N ARG A 363 9.39 -11.15 -7.52
CA ARG A 363 10.47 -12.10 -7.89
C ARG A 363 10.69 -12.20 -9.38
N CYS A 364 9.77 -11.70 -10.21
CA CYS A 364 9.94 -11.69 -11.67
C CYS A 364 9.52 -10.34 -12.24
N PRO A 365 10.43 -9.35 -12.27
CA PRO A 365 10.15 -8.05 -12.90
C PRO A 365 9.70 -8.16 -14.36
N GLU A 366 10.11 -9.24 -15.06
CA GLU A 366 9.71 -9.55 -16.44
C GLU A 366 8.67 -10.69 -16.49
N ALA A 367 7.67 -10.68 -15.60
CA ALA A 367 6.63 -11.72 -15.53
C ALA A 367 5.89 -11.91 -16.87
N GLU A 368 5.61 -10.84 -17.61
CA GLU A 368 4.96 -10.89 -18.93
C GLU A 368 5.79 -11.71 -19.93
N LYS A 369 7.08 -11.41 -20.03
CA LYS A 369 8.03 -12.14 -20.89
C LYS A 369 8.18 -13.60 -20.47
N LEU A 370 8.13 -13.88 -19.17
CA LEU A 370 8.10 -15.26 -18.68
C LEU A 370 6.84 -15.99 -19.16
N CYS A 371 5.67 -15.39 -19.02
CA CYS A 371 4.42 -15.95 -19.51
C CYS A 371 4.43 -16.19 -21.04
N GLU A 372 5.05 -15.30 -21.82
CA GLU A 372 5.26 -15.49 -23.26
C GLU A 372 6.13 -16.72 -23.55
N VAL A 373 7.28 -16.84 -22.86
CA VAL A 373 8.19 -18.00 -23.00
C VAL A 373 7.47 -19.32 -22.66
N LEU A 374 6.69 -19.35 -21.57
CA LEU A 374 5.91 -20.53 -21.19
C LEU A 374 4.81 -20.84 -22.22
N THR A 375 4.14 -19.82 -22.74
CA THR A 375 3.11 -19.99 -23.78
C THR A 375 3.70 -20.57 -25.06
N ASP A 376 4.86 -20.08 -25.48
CA ASP A 376 5.58 -20.58 -26.65
C ASP A 376 6.02 -22.05 -26.46
N LEU A 377 6.54 -22.41 -25.28
CA LEU A 377 6.91 -23.78 -24.95
C LEU A 377 5.69 -24.70 -24.97
N ASN A 378 4.57 -24.27 -24.37
CA ASN A 378 3.30 -25.00 -24.41
C ASN A 378 2.82 -25.20 -25.87
N ARG A 379 3.06 -24.23 -26.76
CA ARG A 379 2.73 -24.32 -28.19
C ARG A 379 3.77 -25.08 -29.04
N ARG A 380 4.88 -25.55 -28.45
CA ARG A 380 6.06 -26.08 -29.18
C ARG A 380 6.65 -25.09 -30.20
N ALA A 381 6.38 -23.80 -30.06
CA ALA A 381 6.88 -22.77 -30.96
C ALA A 381 8.35 -22.40 -30.68
N LYS A 382 8.90 -22.90 -29.57
CA LYS A 382 10.21 -22.53 -29.04
C LYS A 382 10.99 -23.76 -28.63
N SER A 383 12.27 -23.76 -28.97
CA SER A 383 13.20 -24.83 -28.65
C SER A 383 14.37 -24.31 -27.82
N GLY A 384 14.83 -25.15 -26.90
CA GLY A 384 16.04 -24.91 -26.13
C GLY A 384 17.29 -25.44 -26.84
N ARG A 385 18.45 -25.16 -26.24
CA ARG A 385 19.68 -25.92 -26.48
C ARG A 385 19.83 -26.97 -25.38
N ARG A 386 20.49 -28.09 -25.66
CA ARG A 386 20.81 -29.08 -24.62
C ARG A 386 21.62 -28.42 -23.50
N PHE A 387 21.23 -28.67 -22.25
CA PHE A 387 21.90 -28.12 -21.07
C PHE A 387 23.09 -29.01 -20.68
N GLN A 388 24.31 -28.52 -20.95
CA GLN A 388 25.54 -29.24 -20.65
C GLN A 388 25.54 -30.69 -21.21
N SER A 389 26.11 -31.66 -20.49
CA SER A 389 26.17 -33.08 -20.84
C SER A 389 24.92 -33.88 -20.44
N THR A 390 23.90 -33.24 -19.86
CA THR A 390 22.66 -33.94 -19.50
C THR A 390 21.83 -34.24 -20.75
N GLU A 391 21.50 -35.51 -20.99
CA GLU A 391 20.88 -35.91 -22.26
C GLU A 391 19.43 -35.41 -22.42
N HIS A 392 18.75 -35.11 -21.32
CA HIS A 392 17.30 -34.91 -21.30
C HIS A 392 16.84 -33.50 -20.85
N VAL A 393 17.77 -32.59 -20.55
CA VAL A 393 17.42 -31.22 -20.12
C VAL A 393 17.82 -30.21 -21.18
N TRP A 394 16.92 -29.25 -21.40
CA TRP A 394 17.06 -28.19 -22.40
C TRP A 394 16.95 -26.82 -21.74
N GLU A 395 17.81 -25.89 -22.14
CA GLU A 395 17.83 -24.49 -21.70
C GLU A 395 17.22 -23.62 -22.81
N VAL A 396 16.19 -22.84 -22.48
CA VAL A 396 15.62 -21.83 -23.39
C VAL A 396 16.62 -20.69 -23.59
N ARG A 397 16.77 -20.22 -24.84
CA ARG A 397 17.76 -19.19 -25.17
C ARG A 397 17.40 -17.82 -24.60
N GLU A 398 16.12 -17.48 -24.48
CA GLU A 398 15.72 -16.21 -23.87
C GLU A 398 16.08 -16.14 -22.39
N HIS A 399 16.51 -14.95 -22.01
CA HIS A 399 16.84 -14.59 -20.65
C HIS A 399 15.66 -13.84 -20.04
N ILE A 400 15.32 -14.16 -18.80
CA ILE A 400 14.26 -13.50 -18.04
C ILE A 400 14.89 -12.83 -16.83
N ARG A 401 14.61 -11.56 -16.57
CA ARG A 401 15.07 -10.94 -15.33
C ARG A 401 14.21 -11.40 -14.16
N ILE A 402 14.88 -11.91 -13.13
CA ILE A 402 14.26 -12.43 -11.90
C ILE A 402 14.65 -11.62 -10.65
N GLU A 403 15.40 -10.52 -10.81
CA GLU A 403 15.70 -9.56 -9.75
C GLU A 403 15.79 -8.13 -10.32
N LYS A 404 15.48 -7.12 -9.50
CA LYS A 404 15.53 -5.69 -9.91
C LYS A 404 16.95 -5.12 -9.96
N SER A 405 17.93 -5.68 -9.24
CA SER A 405 19.31 -5.17 -9.19
C SER A 405 20.33 -6.24 -9.58
N GLY A 406 21.06 -6.04 -10.68
CA GLY A 406 22.22 -6.86 -11.06
C GLY A 406 21.97 -7.89 -12.16
N SER A 407 23.07 -8.34 -12.78
CA SER A 407 23.19 -9.15 -13.99
C SER A 407 22.58 -10.58 -13.96
N ASN A 408 21.72 -10.88 -12.99
CA ASN A 408 21.18 -12.22 -12.75
C ASN A 408 19.99 -12.50 -13.67
N ALA A 409 20.31 -12.83 -14.92
CA ALA A 409 19.34 -13.36 -15.85
C ALA A 409 18.91 -14.77 -15.41
N GLY A 410 17.64 -14.92 -15.03
CA GLY A 410 16.99 -16.21 -14.91
C GLY A 410 17.01 -16.98 -16.22
N ARG A 411 16.98 -18.31 -16.11
CA ARG A 411 16.90 -19.26 -17.21
C ARG A 411 15.71 -20.17 -17.02
N VAL A 412 15.04 -20.48 -18.13
CA VAL A 412 14.01 -21.50 -18.17
C VAL A 412 14.64 -22.79 -18.69
N TYR A 413 14.53 -23.83 -17.89
CA TYR A 413 14.92 -25.18 -18.23
C TYR A 413 13.68 -26.02 -18.43
N TYR A 414 13.74 -26.96 -19.36
CA TYR A 414 12.68 -27.94 -19.52
C TYR A 414 13.23 -29.34 -19.80
N ARG A 415 12.46 -30.34 -19.38
CA ARG A 415 12.65 -31.75 -19.71
C ARG A 415 11.36 -32.27 -20.31
N ILE A 416 11.48 -33.12 -21.33
CA ILE A 416 10.34 -33.80 -21.93
C ILE A 416 10.06 -35.05 -21.08
N LEU A 417 8.83 -35.16 -20.58
CA LEU A 417 8.32 -36.30 -19.82
C LEU A 417 7.84 -37.43 -20.76
N PRO A 418 7.66 -38.66 -20.27
CA PRO A 418 7.22 -39.80 -21.09
C PRO A 418 5.90 -39.57 -21.84
N ASP A 419 5.00 -38.77 -21.26
CA ASP A 419 3.69 -38.39 -21.82
C ASP A 419 3.75 -37.15 -22.74
N GLU A 420 4.95 -36.76 -23.18
CA GLU A 420 5.23 -35.58 -23.99
C GLU A 420 4.91 -34.22 -23.34
N ARG A 421 4.57 -34.18 -22.05
CA ARG A 421 4.54 -32.92 -21.29
C ARG A 421 5.95 -32.41 -21.03
N LEU A 422 6.05 -31.11 -20.75
CA LEU A 422 7.30 -30.43 -20.44
C LEU A 422 7.34 -30.12 -18.96
N TRP A 423 8.26 -30.75 -18.23
CA TRP A 423 8.57 -30.34 -16.87
C TRP A 423 9.43 -29.08 -16.92
N ILE A 424 9.00 -28.00 -16.25
CA ILE A 424 9.60 -26.67 -16.34
C ILE A 424 10.23 -26.26 -15.02
N LEU A 425 11.46 -25.76 -15.10
CA LEU A 425 12.17 -25.13 -13.98
C LEU A 425 12.65 -23.75 -14.39
N ILE A 426 12.57 -22.80 -13.45
CA ILE A 426 13.16 -21.47 -13.60
C ILE A 426 14.21 -21.34 -12.50
N ASP A 427 15.44 -20.98 -12.89
CA ASP A 427 16.53 -20.78 -11.92
C ASP A 427 17.46 -19.62 -12.30
N ARG A 428 18.23 -19.17 -11.31
CA ARG A 428 19.25 -18.14 -11.46
C ARG A 428 20.43 -18.65 -12.26
N LYS A 429 20.90 -17.81 -13.20
CA LYS A 429 22.17 -18.05 -13.88
C LYS A 429 23.31 -17.42 -13.09
N ASP A 430 23.79 -18.12 -12.08
CA ASP A 430 25.12 -17.90 -11.53
C ASP A 430 25.99 -19.17 -11.67
N PRO A 431 27.31 -19.06 -11.88
CA PRO A 431 28.17 -20.20 -12.17
C PRO A 431 28.13 -21.31 -11.12
N LYS A 432 27.95 -20.96 -9.84
CA LYS A 432 27.88 -21.94 -8.74
C LYS A 432 26.56 -22.70 -8.81
N SER A 433 25.45 -21.99 -9.03
CA SER A 433 24.13 -22.61 -9.21
C SER A 433 24.08 -23.48 -10.45
N GLN A 434 24.75 -23.14 -11.56
CA GLN A 434 24.72 -23.96 -12.79
C GLN A 434 25.42 -25.33 -12.64
N THR A 435 26.50 -25.43 -11.87
CA THR A 435 27.15 -26.71 -11.55
C THR A 435 26.30 -27.53 -10.58
N GLN A 436 25.74 -26.89 -9.56
CA GLN A 436 24.82 -27.55 -8.62
C GLN A 436 23.55 -28.03 -9.32
N LEU A 437 23.05 -27.27 -10.30
CA LEU A 437 21.87 -27.62 -11.08
C LEU A 437 22.11 -28.83 -11.97
N GLY A 438 23.28 -28.93 -12.60
CA GLY A 438 23.69 -30.12 -13.35
C GLY A 438 23.72 -31.37 -12.46
N GLN A 439 24.39 -31.29 -11.31
CA GLN A 439 24.40 -32.38 -10.32
C GLN A 439 23.00 -32.71 -9.80
N TRP A 440 22.15 -31.71 -9.61
CA TRP A 440 20.78 -31.92 -9.17
C TRP A 440 19.93 -32.63 -10.23
N PHE A 441 20.09 -32.28 -11.51
CA PHE A 441 19.44 -33.00 -12.62
C PHE A 441 19.91 -34.44 -12.75
N ASP A 442 21.20 -34.71 -12.53
CA ASP A 442 21.77 -36.06 -12.58
C ASP A 442 21.27 -36.95 -11.43
N ASN A 443 20.95 -36.35 -10.27
CA ASN A 443 20.47 -37.04 -9.07
C ASN A 443 18.94 -36.98 -8.91
N LEU A 444 18.22 -36.38 -9.87
CA LEU A 444 16.77 -36.28 -9.79
C LEU A 444 16.16 -37.64 -10.16
N ASP A 445 16.06 -38.53 -9.18
CA ASP A 445 15.19 -39.71 -9.26
C ASP A 445 13.76 -39.20 -9.49
N LEU A 446 13.25 -39.43 -10.70
CA LEU A 446 11.87 -39.08 -10.99
C LEU A 446 10.97 -39.99 -10.14
N PRO A 447 9.89 -39.46 -9.55
CA PRO A 447 8.84 -40.33 -9.07
C PRO A 447 8.31 -41.12 -10.27
N ASP A 448 8.45 -42.45 -10.21
CA ASP A 448 7.77 -43.36 -11.13
C ASP A 448 6.26 -43.07 -11.06
N ASP A 449 5.70 -42.63 -12.19
CA ASP A 449 4.30 -42.72 -12.63
C ASP A 449 3.09 -42.25 -11.77
N ASP A 450 3.24 -41.67 -10.58
CA ASP A 450 2.08 -41.23 -9.77
C ASP A 450 1.80 -39.70 -9.79
N TYR A 451 1.42 -39.15 -10.97
CA TYR A 451 0.82 -37.80 -11.09
C TYR A 451 -0.38 -37.73 -12.05
#